data_AF-A0A0A2M0E5-F1
#
_entry.id   AF-A0A0A2M0E5-F1
#
_cell.length_a   1.000
_cell.length_b   1.000
_cell.length_c   1.000
_cell.angle_alpha   90.00
_cell.angle_beta   90.00
_cell.angle_gamma   90.00
#
_symmetry.space_group_name_H-M   'P 1'
#
loop_
_entity.id
_entity.type
_entity.pdbx_description
1 polymer ?
#
loop_
_entity_poly.entity_id
_entity_poly.type
_entity_poly.pdbx_seq_one_letter_code
_entity_poly.pdbx_strand_id
1 'polypeptide(L)'
;MDFTTMDIATLTHSVTGKGVPYLEVFLKEYTSLFGGPVNPACPKCLTAYLTNYQNHFNAMQNTCDYKLHKKFENIPLQFGSPILVNNSNITNEYAEILLQQPNGLRFFAEIPSAGDPFDGSFMLADESPVPEEEKDESTSDLVGEVPLEGSDDIDIYYTDQP
;
A
#
# COMPACT_ATOMS: atom_id res chain seq x y z
N MET A 1 13.83 27.89 1.19
CA MET A 1 14.62 26.66 1.05
C MET A 1 13.67 25.53 1.34
N ASP A 2 13.61 24.49 0.52
CA ASP A 2 12.65 23.41 0.75
C ASP A 2 13.32 22.23 1.44
N PHE A 3 12.92 21.98 2.70
CA PHE A 3 13.42 20.87 3.52
C PHE A 3 12.50 19.63 3.44
N THR A 4 11.35 19.72 2.76
CA THR A 4 10.37 18.62 2.71
C THR A 4 10.84 17.45 1.84
N THR A 5 11.70 17.70 0.86
CA THR A 5 12.23 16.69 -0.06
C THR A 5 13.72 16.41 0.15
N MET A 6 14.36 17.10 1.10
CA MET A 6 15.79 16.98 1.37
C MET A 6 16.10 15.74 2.21
N ASP A 7 17.20 15.07 1.90
CA ASP A 7 17.70 13.95 2.70
C ASP A 7 18.58 14.42 3.88
N ILE A 8 18.71 13.55 4.88
CA ILE A 8 19.47 13.85 6.10
C ILE A 8 20.95 14.14 5.82
N ALA A 9 21.57 13.51 4.83
CA ALA A 9 22.99 13.69 4.53
C ALA A 9 23.23 15.05 3.88
N THR A 10 22.37 15.46 2.94
CA THR A 10 22.40 16.81 2.38
C THR A 10 22.22 17.85 3.47
N LEU A 11 21.29 17.63 4.41
CA LEU A 11 21.03 18.55 5.52
C LEU A 11 22.26 18.73 6.44
N THR A 12 22.96 17.64 6.78
CA THR A 12 24.07 17.68 7.74
C THR A 12 25.41 18.06 7.13
N HIS A 13 25.63 17.78 5.85
CA HIS A 13 26.94 17.97 5.21
C HIS A 13 27.03 19.18 4.27
N SER A 14 25.89 19.77 3.90
CA SER A 14 25.89 20.87 2.91
C SER A 14 25.78 22.25 3.54
N VAL A 15 26.30 23.23 2.82
CA VAL A 15 26.24 24.65 3.15
C VAL A 15 25.45 25.40 2.09
N THR A 16 24.72 26.43 2.53
CA THR A 16 24.06 27.39 1.64
C THR A 16 25.08 28.11 0.78
N GLY A 17 24.63 28.71 -0.33
CA GLY A 17 25.46 29.61 -1.15
C GLY A 17 25.97 30.87 -0.41
N LYS A 18 25.59 31.08 0.85
CA LYS A 18 26.06 32.14 1.74
C LYS A 18 27.04 31.64 2.82
N GLY A 19 27.42 30.37 2.79
CA GLY A 19 28.35 29.75 3.76
C GLY A 19 27.72 29.32 5.09
N VAL A 20 26.40 29.41 5.24
CA VAL A 20 25.69 28.96 6.46
C VAL A 20 25.31 27.47 6.31
N PRO A 21 25.52 26.60 7.32
CA PRO A 21 25.10 25.20 7.27
C PRO A 21 23.58 25.04 7.10
N TYR A 22 23.14 24.10 6.26
CA TYR A 22 21.69 23.82 6.12
C TYR A 22 21.05 23.37 7.43
N LEU A 23 21.80 22.59 8.23
CA LEU A 23 21.37 22.16 9.55
C LEU A 23 20.95 23.33 10.46
N GLU A 24 21.70 24.44 10.46
CA GLU A 24 21.41 25.59 11.30
C GLU A 24 20.12 26.29 10.86
N VAL A 25 19.95 26.47 9.54
CA VAL A 25 18.74 27.07 8.96
C VAL A 25 17.52 26.21 9.27
N PHE A 26 17.63 24.89 9.09
CA PHE A 26 16.57 23.94 9.37
C PHE A 26 16.16 23.93 10.85
N LEU A 27 17.11 23.89 11.79
CA LEU A 27 16.78 23.85 13.22
C LEU A 27 16.09 25.13 13.68
N LYS A 28 16.47 26.28 13.11
CA LYS A 28 15.79 27.56 13.37
C LYS A 28 14.35 27.55 12.86
N GLU A 29 14.12 26.99 11.68
CA GLU A 29 12.77 26.86 11.12
C GLU A 29 11.92 25.83 11.89
N TYR A 30 12.49 24.67 12.19
CA TYR A 30 11.87 23.61 12.98
C TYR A 30 11.43 24.11 14.37
N THR A 31 12.32 24.81 15.09
CA THR A 31 11.97 25.38 16.40
C THR A 31 10.93 26.49 16.31
N SER A 32 10.87 27.23 15.20
CA SER A 32 9.82 28.21 14.97
C SER A 32 8.43 27.58 14.76
N LEU A 33 8.37 26.36 14.20
CA LEU A 33 7.10 25.67 13.92
C LEU A 33 6.64 24.80 15.09
N PHE A 34 7.53 23.98 15.64
CA PHE A 34 7.19 22.97 16.66
C PHE A 34 7.49 23.43 18.09
N GLY A 35 8.31 24.47 18.26
CA GLY A 35 8.79 24.92 19.56
C GLY A 35 9.69 23.88 20.26
N GLY A 36 10.19 24.26 21.43
CA GLY A 36 10.92 23.36 22.32
C GLY A 36 12.43 23.22 22.05
N PRO A 37 13.14 22.51 22.94
CA PRO A 37 14.59 22.31 22.82
C PRO A 37 14.92 21.31 21.72
N VAL A 38 15.84 21.68 20.83
CA VAL A 38 16.38 20.80 19.79
C VAL A 38 17.83 20.45 20.08
N ASN A 39 18.20 19.21 19.78
CA ASN A 39 19.58 18.73 19.96
C ASN A 39 20.26 18.51 18.60
N PRO A 40 21.18 19.40 18.17
CA PRO A 40 21.89 19.28 16.90
C PRO A 40 22.93 18.15 16.88
N ALA A 41 23.38 17.66 18.04
CA ALA A 41 24.46 16.67 18.13
C ALA A 41 23.97 15.22 18.06
N CYS A 42 22.66 14.99 18.03
CA CYS A 42 22.04 13.66 18.03
C CYS A 42 21.56 13.29 16.61
N PRO A 43 22.24 12.39 15.87
CA PRO A 43 21.87 12.05 14.50
C PRO A 43 20.46 11.44 14.40
N LYS A 44 20.10 10.55 15.33
CA LYS A 44 18.76 9.95 15.40
C LYS A 44 17.67 11.00 15.59
N CYS A 45 17.95 12.02 16.41
CA CYS A 45 17.02 13.10 16.67
C CYS A 45 16.85 13.98 15.43
N LEU A 46 17.93 14.27 14.69
CA LEU A 46 17.86 15.02 13.44
C LEU A 46 17.00 14.31 12.39
N THR A 47 17.14 12.99 12.25
CA THR A 47 16.25 12.20 11.38
C THR A 47 14.80 12.33 11.84
N ALA A 48 14.53 12.20 13.13
CA ALA A 48 13.17 12.34 13.66
C ALA A 48 12.59 13.75 13.45
N TYR A 49 13.38 14.81 13.63
CA TYR A 49 12.96 16.19 13.37
C TYR A 49 12.63 16.38 11.89
N LEU A 50 13.48 15.89 10.99
CA LEU A 50 13.25 15.97 9.55
C LEU A 50 11.99 15.19 9.14
N THR A 51 11.82 13.97 9.62
CA THR A 51 10.61 13.18 9.38
C THR A 51 9.35 13.87 9.93
N ASN A 52 9.39 14.43 11.14
CA ASN A 52 8.27 15.18 11.69
C ASN A 52 7.95 16.43 10.87
N TYR A 53 8.97 17.14 10.41
CA TYR A 53 8.82 18.29 9.53
C TYR A 53 8.14 17.89 8.22
N GLN A 54 8.67 16.85 7.55
CA GLN A 54 8.08 16.29 6.32
C GLN A 54 6.64 15.87 6.53
N ASN A 55 6.35 15.13 7.61
CA ASN A 55 5.00 14.68 7.93
C ASN A 55 4.05 15.85 8.19
N HIS A 56 4.50 16.91 8.85
CA HIS A 56 3.67 18.09 9.10
C HIS A 56 3.25 18.79 7.80
N PHE A 57 4.18 18.97 6.87
CA PHE A 57 3.88 19.58 5.58
C PHE A 57 3.13 18.63 4.64
N ASN A 58 3.43 17.33 4.66
CA ASN A 58 2.65 16.32 3.94
C ASN A 58 1.21 16.27 4.45
N ALA A 59 1.01 16.35 5.77
CA ALA A 59 -0.33 16.40 6.37
C ALA A 59 -1.08 17.69 6.02
N MET A 60 -0.39 18.83 5.90
CA MET A 60 -0.98 20.09 5.42
C MET A 60 -1.27 20.08 3.92
N GLN A 61 -0.50 19.32 3.14
CA GLN A 61 -0.67 19.14 1.70
C GLN A 61 -1.64 18.01 1.35
N ASN A 62 -2.12 17.22 2.32
CA ASN A 62 -3.21 16.27 2.10
C ASN A 62 -4.51 17.03 1.84
N THR A 63 -4.66 17.53 0.62
CA THR A 63 -5.91 17.94 0.01
C THR A 63 -6.66 16.73 -0.55
N CYS A 64 -6.36 15.54 -0.04
CA CYS A 64 -7.04 14.32 -0.45
C CYS A 64 -8.46 14.37 0.10
N ASP A 65 -9.43 14.43 -0.81
CA ASP A 65 -10.83 14.46 -0.42
C ASP A 65 -11.33 13.08 0.07
N TYR A 66 -10.53 12.03 -0.14
CA TYR A 66 -10.80 10.68 0.35
C TYR A 66 -10.41 10.53 1.82
N LYS A 67 -11.34 10.05 2.65
CA LYS A 67 -11.06 9.72 4.05
C LYS A 67 -11.23 8.23 4.29
N LEU A 68 -10.25 7.61 4.92
CA LEU A 68 -10.32 6.24 5.41
C LEU A 68 -11.14 6.15 6.69
N HIS A 69 -11.83 5.03 6.87
CA HIS A 69 -12.41 4.71 8.18
C HIS A 69 -11.30 4.55 9.22
N LYS A 70 -11.57 5.01 10.46
CA LYS A 70 -10.66 4.82 11.61
C LYS A 70 -10.26 3.36 11.87
N LYS A 71 -11.11 2.40 11.48
CA LYS A 71 -10.85 0.95 11.60
C LYS A 71 -9.85 0.43 10.56
N PHE A 72 -9.57 1.21 9.52
CA PHE A 72 -8.70 0.89 8.39
C PHE A 72 -7.53 1.89 8.32
N GLU A 73 -7.00 2.28 9.47
CA GLU A 73 -5.73 3.01 9.55
C GLU A 73 -4.55 2.04 9.48
N ASN A 74 -3.49 2.44 8.77
CA ASN A 74 -2.26 1.66 8.54
C ASN A 74 -2.48 0.39 7.71
N ILE A 75 -3.28 0.51 6.64
CA ILE A 75 -3.47 -0.58 5.67
C ILE A 75 -2.37 -0.54 4.60
N PRO A 76 -1.88 -1.70 4.13
CA PRO A 76 -0.87 -1.72 3.09
C PRO A 76 -1.45 -1.24 1.75
N LEU A 77 -0.71 -0.38 1.04
CA LEU A 77 -1.14 0.18 -0.25
C LEU A 77 -1.43 -0.91 -1.30
N GLN A 78 -0.64 -1.97 -1.31
CA GLN A 78 -0.78 -3.15 -2.15
C GLN A 78 -0.27 -4.38 -1.39
N PHE A 79 -0.63 -5.58 -1.85
CA PHE A 79 -0.14 -6.82 -1.24
C PHE A 79 1.40 -6.84 -1.27
N GLY A 80 2.02 -6.90 -0.08
CA GLY A 80 3.47 -6.86 0.06
C GLY A 80 4.11 -5.46 0.07
N SER A 81 3.33 -4.37 0.09
CA SER A 81 3.88 -3.02 0.20
C SER A 81 4.44 -2.73 1.59
N PRO A 82 5.63 -2.10 1.71
CA PRO A 82 6.11 -1.56 2.98
C PRO A 82 5.39 -0.26 3.39
N ILE A 83 4.59 0.32 2.48
CA ILE A 83 3.90 1.59 2.70
C ILE A 83 2.54 1.32 3.35
N LEU A 84 2.37 1.82 4.57
CA LEU A 84 1.12 1.76 5.34
C LEU A 84 0.36 3.08 5.20
N VAL A 85 -0.83 3.02 4.62
CA VAL A 85 -1.70 4.16 4.34
C VAL A 85 -2.60 4.44 5.55
N ASN A 86 -2.71 5.71 5.92
CA ASN A 86 -3.57 6.24 6.97
C ASN A 86 -4.10 7.63 6.57
N ASN A 87 -5.04 8.18 7.34
CA ASN A 87 -5.63 9.49 7.05
C ASN A 87 -4.63 10.65 7.07
N SER A 88 -3.43 10.46 7.63
CA SER A 88 -2.38 11.48 7.68
C SER A 88 -1.39 11.42 6.52
N ASN A 89 -1.43 10.38 5.68
CA ASN A 89 -0.53 10.22 4.53
C ASN A 89 -1.24 9.80 3.24
N ILE A 90 -2.58 9.72 3.25
CA ILE A 90 -3.35 9.32 2.09
C ILE A 90 -3.34 10.43 1.03
N THR A 91 -2.88 10.09 -0.17
CA THR A 91 -3.01 10.93 -1.37
C THR A 91 -4.11 10.37 -2.27
N ASN A 92 -4.54 11.15 -3.28
CA ASN A 92 -5.54 10.70 -4.25
C ASN A 92 -5.06 9.45 -5.00
N GLU A 93 -3.78 9.38 -5.35
CA GLU A 93 -3.19 8.23 -6.05
C GLU A 93 -3.22 6.98 -5.16
N TYR A 94 -2.93 7.11 -3.86
CA TYR A 94 -3.03 5.99 -2.93
C TYR A 94 -4.47 5.57 -2.71
N ALA A 95 -5.40 6.52 -2.71
CA ALA A 95 -6.82 6.23 -2.61
C ALA A 95 -7.31 5.41 -3.81
N GLU A 96 -6.90 5.77 -5.03
CA GLU A 96 -7.23 5.04 -6.27
C GLU A 96 -6.71 3.60 -6.25
N ILE A 97 -5.46 3.38 -5.84
CA ILE A 97 -4.89 2.04 -5.73
C ILE A 97 -5.67 1.20 -4.72
N LEU A 98 -6.05 1.79 -3.58
CA LEU A 98 -6.87 1.11 -2.57
C LEU A 98 -8.29 0.81 -3.08
N LEU A 99 -8.86 1.66 -3.93
CA LEU A 99 -10.17 1.42 -4.56
C LEU A 99 -10.14 0.26 -5.57
N GLN A 100 -9.01 0.04 -6.24
CA GLN A 100 -8.81 -1.09 -7.17
C GLN A 100 -8.67 -2.44 -6.46
N GLN A 101 -8.43 -2.47 -5.15
CA GLN A 101 -8.33 -3.71 -4.38
C GLN A 101 -9.69 -4.41 -4.22
N PRO A 102 -9.72 -5.74 -4.02
CA PRO A 102 -10.95 -6.44 -3.68
C PRO A 102 -11.56 -5.87 -2.40
N ASN A 103 -12.77 -5.32 -2.49
CA ASN A 103 -13.48 -4.58 -1.44
C ASN A 103 -12.90 -3.20 -1.09
N GLY A 104 -12.17 -2.54 -2.01
CA GLY A 104 -11.55 -1.24 -1.82
C GLY A 104 -12.47 -0.15 -1.27
N LEU A 105 -13.72 -0.12 -1.73
CA LEU A 105 -14.76 0.82 -1.27
C LEU A 105 -15.00 0.78 0.25
N ARG A 106 -14.76 -0.37 0.90
CA ARG A 106 -15.00 -0.51 2.35
C ARG A 106 -13.95 0.21 3.18
N PHE A 107 -12.79 0.53 2.61
CA PHE A 107 -11.73 1.22 3.32
C PHE A 107 -12.06 2.69 3.59
N PHE A 108 -12.88 3.30 2.74
CA PHE A 108 -13.21 4.73 2.76
C PHE A 108 -14.48 5.03 3.53
N ALA A 109 -14.41 6.01 4.42
CA ALA A 109 -15.53 6.62 5.12
C ALA A 109 -16.19 7.75 4.33
N GLU A 110 -15.39 8.49 3.56
CA GLU A 110 -15.84 9.60 2.73
C GLU A 110 -15.10 9.50 1.39
N ILE A 111 -15.88 9.46 0.32
CA ILE A 111 -15.39 9.46 -1.07
C ILE A 111 -15.92 10.75 -1.69
N PRO A 112 -15.07 11.63 -2.23
CA PRO A 112 -15.54 12.81 -2.95
C PRO A 112 -16.41 12.37 -4.12
N SER A 113 -17.71 12.64 -4.02
CA SER A 113 -18.62 12.50 -5.15
C SER A 113 -18.41 13.72 -6.05
N ALA A 114 -17.32 13.73 -6.82
CA ALA A 114 -17.21 14.64 -7.94
C ALA A 114 -18.18 14.15 -9.01
N GLY A 115 -19.34 14.79 -9.10
CA GLY A 115 -20.26 14.59 -10.22
C GLY A 115 -19.57 14.96 -11.53
N ASP A 116 -19.04 13.96 -12.23
CA ASP A 116 -19.46 13.59 -13.58
C ASP A 116 -18.81 12.24 -13.95
N PRO A 117 -19.49 11.42 -14.78
CA PRO A 117 -19.28 9.99 -14.86
C PRO A 117 -18.07 9.68 -15.73
N PHE A 118 -17.00 9.17 -15.15
CA PHE A 118 -16.04 8.44 -15.95
C PHE A 118 -16.63 7.08 -16.28
N ASP A 119 -17.22 7.04 -17.48
CA ASP A 119 -17.03 6.06 -18.56
C ASP A 119 -16.07 4.91 -18.21
N GLY A 120 -16.45 4.16 -17.19
CA GLY A 120 -16.03 2.79 -17.03
C GLY A 120 -16.71 2.05 -18.17
N SER A 121 -15.98 1.91 -19.28
CA SER A 121 -16.10 0.80 -20.19
C SER A 121 -16.06 -0.49 -19.35
N PHE A 122 -17.21 -0.79 -18.77
CA PHE A 122 -17.59 -2.03 -18.17
C PHE A 122 -17.67 -2.94 -19.37
N MET A 123 -16.56 -3.62 -19.68
CA MET A 123 -16.64 -4.81 -20.53
C MET A 123 -17.60 -5.74 -19.81
N LEU A 124 -18.84 -5.71 -20.30
CA LEU A 124 -19.87 -6.68 -20.03
C LEU A 124 -19.24 -8.06 -20.13
N ALA A 125 -19.50 -8.87 -19.12
CA ALA A 125 -19.37 -10.29 -19.21
C ALA A 125 -20.03 -10.75 -20.52
N ASP A 126 -19.25 -11.34 -21.42
CA ASP A 126 -19.81 -12.20 -22.45
C ASP A 126 -20.14 -13.51 -21.74
N GLU A 127 -21.40 -13.60 -21.30
CA GLU A 127 -22.09 -14.84 -21.03
C GLU A 127 -21.91 -15.75 -22.25
N SER A 128 -20.95 -16.68 -22.16
CA SER A 128 -20.93 -17.81 -23.07
C SER A 128 -22.20 -18.65 -22.81
N PRO A 129 -23.01 -18.90 -23.84
CA PRO A 129 -24.32 -19.54 -23.69
C PRO A 129 -24.19 -21.01 -23.29
N VAL A 130 -25.06 -21.40 -22.37
CA VAL A 130 -25.42 -22.80 -22.09
C VAL A 130 -26.07 -23.38 -23.35
N PRO A 131 -25.62 -24.53 -23.89
CA PRO A 131 -26.46 -25.34 -24.75
C PRO A 131 -27.22 -26.36 -23.90
N GLU A 132 -28.54 -26.20 -23.88
CA GLU A 132 -29.49 -27.24 -23.45
C GLU A 132 -29.58 -28.35 -24.52
N GLU A 133 -29.75 -29.57 -23.98
CA GLU A 133 -30.19 -30.87 -24.52
C GLU A 133 -30.47 -31.05 -26.03
N GLU A 134 -29.96 -32.17 -26.59
CA GLU A 134 -30.85 -33.20 -27.15
C GLU A 134 -30.33 -34.61 -26.85
N LYS A 135 -31.28 -35.48 -26.46
CA LYS A 135 -31.17 -36.93 -26.28
C LYS A 135 -30.71 -37.61 -27.56
N ASP A 136 -29.97 -38.71 -27.44
CA ASP A 136 -30.53 -39.98 -27.91
C ASP A 136 -29.85 -41.21 -27.31
N GLU A 137 -30.72 -42.19 -27.13
CA GLU A 137 -30.60 -43.51 -26.54
C GLU A 137 -29.80 -44.47 -27.42
N SER A 138 -29.01 -45.37 -26.82
CA SER A 138 -28.98 -46.82 -27.12
C SER A 138 -27.63 -47.48 -26.84
N THR A 139 -27.66 -48.39 -25.85
CA THR A 139 -27.08 -49.75 -25.76
C THR A 139 -25.68 -49.99 -26.39
N SER A 140 -24.72 -50.61 -25.70
CA SER A 140 -24.78 -52.00 -25.25
C SER A 140 -23.48 -52.39 -24.52
N ASP A 141 -23.62 -53.48 -23.78
CA ASP A 141 -22.69 -54.24 -22.94
C ASP A 141 -21.22 -54.34 -23.37
N LEU A 142 -20.31 -54.43 -22.38
CA LEU A 142 -19.60 -55.69 -22.07
C LEU A 142 -18.56 -55.48 -20.94
N VAL A 143 -18.82 -56.17 -19.82
CA VAL A 143 -17.93 -57.02 -19.01
C VAL A 143 -16.46 -56.60 -18.83
N GLY A 144 -16.06 -56.45 -17.56
CA GLY A 144 -14.66 -56.53 -17.14
C GLY A 144 -14.55 -56.56 -15.62
N GLU A 145 -14.31 -57.75 -15.09
CA GLU A 145 -14.18 -58.11 -13.67
C GLU A 145 -13.03 -57.39 -12.91
N VAL A 146 -13.24 -57.28 -11.59
CA VAL A 146 -12.34 -57.21 -10.39
C VAL A 146 -10.86 -57.67 -10.59
N PRO A 147 -9.87 -57.47 -9.67
CA PRO A 147 -9.92 -56.89 -8.30
C PRO A 147 -8.68 -56.10 -7.76
N LEU A 148 -8.87 -55.53 -6.56
CA LEU A 148 -8.03 -55.51 -5.33
C LEU A 148 -6.50 -55.23 -5.32
N GLU A 149 -6.11 -54.57 -4.21
CA GLU A 149 -4.85 -54.64 -3.43
C GLU A 149 -3.76 -53.56 -3.64
N GLY A 150 -3.14 -53.19 -2.50
CA GLY A 150 -1.84 -52.52 -2.40
C GLY A 150 -1.94 -51.07 -1.89
N SER A 151 -1.99 -50.78 -0.59
CA SER A 151 -0.85 -50.74 0.35
C SER A 151 0.34 -49.92 -0.17
N ASP A 152 0.72 -48.91 0.61
CA ASP A 152 2.06 -48.73 1.17
C ASP A 152 2.51 -47.27 1.27
N ASP A 153 2.84 -46.98 2.52
CA ASP A 153 3.59 -45.91 3.15
C ASP A 153 4.46 -45.03 2.23
N ILE A 154 4.26 -43.72 2.35
CA ILE A 154 5.28 -42.73 1.95
C ILE A 154 6.03 -42.32 3.22
N ASP A 155 7.16 -42.99 3.44
CA ASP A 155 8.19 -42.62 4.41
C ASP A 155 8.83 -41.27 4.04
N ILE A 156 8.82 -40.34 5.00
CA ILE A 156 9.46 -39.04 4.90
C ILE A 156 10.87 -39.18 5.50
N TYR A 157 11.90 -39.36 4.67
CA TYR A 157 13.29 -39.31 5.13
C TYR A 157 13.82 -37.87 5.16
N TYR A 158 14.16 -37.45 6.38
CA TYR A 158 14.98 -36.29 6.72
C TYR A 158 16.34 -36.36 6.01
N THR A 159 16.72 -35.30 5.31
CA THR A 159 18.12 -35.07 4.91
C THR A 159 18.82 -34.24 5.99
N ASP A 160 19.69 -34.89 6.75
CA ASP A 160 20.77 -34.28 7.52
C ASP A 160 21.89 -33.89 6.53
N GLN A 161 22.35 -32.64 6.57
CA GLN A 161 23.53 -32.19 5.83
C GLN A 161 24.67 -31.89 6.82
N PRO A 162 25.92 -32.23 6.43
CA PRO A 162 27.11 -32.07 7.26
C PRO A 162 27.61 -30.63 7.41
#